data_AF-A0A6V7WA02-F1
#
_entry.id   AF-A0A6V7WA02-F1
#
_cell.length_a   1.000
_cell.length_b   1.000
_cell.length_c   1.000
_cell.angle_alpha   90.00
_cell.angle_beta   90.00
_cell.angle_gamma   90.00
#
_symmetry.space_group_name_H-M   'P 1'
#
loop_
_entity.id
_entity.type
_entity.pdbx_description
1 polymer ?
#
loop_
_entity_poly.entity_id
_entity_poly.type
_entity_poly.pdbx_seq_one_letter_code
_entity_poly.pdbx_strand_id
1 'polypeptide(L)'
;MRPQILKIFEFGKELVSKVSAIKDKIISEDTSSHKICIHTRVGDFKGVGESKTVEVNKAHVRMLKILKKIIDKTYSLLLFGTDKDFLKTIKVDESISKVHYVINLNLTRGEELNFATQICDSFLVTAAMSSYAAWMGYLMPDDRPIFFIRRLMQNPTIDTLFMLPESWIPIDENWLKD
;
A
#
# COMPACT_ATOMS: atom_id res chain seq x y z
N MET A 1 -5.63 -8.62 20.68
CA MET A 1 -6.62 -9.05 19.66
C MET A 1 -5.98 -9.39 18.31
N ARG A 2 -4.99 -8.63 17.82
CA ARG A 2 -4.38 -8.87 16.50
C ARG A 2 -3.95 -10.31 16.18
N PRO A 3 -3.27 -11.07 17.06
CA PRO A 3 -2.90 -12.46 16.76
C PRO A 3 -4.10 -13.37 16.45
N GLN A 4 -5.25 -13.14 17.09
CA GLN A 4 -6.48 -13.91 16.85
C GLN A 4 -7.08 -13.55 15.48
N ILE A 5 -7.04 -12.26 15.11
CA ILE A 5 -7.48 -11.80 13.79
C ILE A 5 -6.58 -12.38 12.69
N LEU A 6 -5.25 -12.35 12.85
CA LEU A 6 -4.33 -12.94 11.89
C LEU A 6 -4.58 -14.44 11.69
N LYS A 7 -4.96 -15.17 12.75
CA LYS A 7 -5.32 -16.59 12.66
C LYS A 7 -6.60 -16.83 11.85
N ILE A 8 -7.59 -15.94 11.94
CA ILE A 8 -8.83 -16.02 11.13
C ILE A 8 -8.51 -15.77 9.64
N PHE A 9 -7.56 -14.87 9.37
CA PHE A 9 -7.12 -14.51 8.03
C PHE A 9 -5.91 -15.32 7.53
N GLU A 10 -5.62 -16.47 8.16
CA GLU A 10 -4.52 -17.33 7.72
C GLU A 10 -4.80 -17.85 6.31
N PHE A 11 -3.88 -17.58 5.39
CA PHE A 11 -4.03 -17.98 4.00
C PHE A 11 -3.80 -19.47 3.82
N GLY A 12 -4.67 -20.12 3.04
CA GLY A 12 -4.51 -21.53 2.68
C GLY A 12 -3.21 -21.78 1.90
N LYS A 13 -2.55 -22.93 2.17
CA LYS A 13 -1.24 -23.28 1.58
C LYS A 13 -1.21 -23.23 0.06
N GLU A 14 -2.30 -23.63 -0.60
CA GLU A 14 -2.42 -23.59 -2.06
C GLU A 14 -2.35 -22.15 -2.60
N LEU A 15 -3.11 -21.24 -1.99
CA LEU A 15 -3.08 -19.81 -2.33
C LEU A 15 -1.70 -19.22 -2.10
N VAL A 16 -1.09 -19.50 -0.93
CA VAL A 16 0.26 -19.02 -0.60
C VAL A 16 1.29 -19.47 -1.63
N SER A 17 1.26 -20.75 -2.01
CA SER A 17 2.17 -21.32 -3.00
C SER A 17 1.99 -20.69 -4.39
N LYS A 18 0.73 -20.58 -4.84
CA LYS A 18 0.39 -19.91 -6.11
C LYS A 18 0.90 -18.47 -6.15
N VAL A 19 0.64 -17.71 -5.09
CA VAL A 19 1.04 -16.31 -4.98
C VAL A 19 2.56 -16.17 -4.90
N SER A 20 3.26 -17.07 -4.21
CA SER A 20 4.73 -17.07 -4.17
C SER A 20 5.32 -17.28 -5.56
N ALA A 21 4.78 -18.23 -6.34
CA ALA A 21 5.25 -18.46 -7.71
C ALA A 21 5.03 -17.24 -8.63
N ILE A 22 3.98 -16.45 -8.40
CA ILE A 22 3.75 -15.19 -9.13
C ILE A 22 4.75 -14.12 -8.67
N LYS A 23 4.93 -13.96 -7.34
CA LYS A 23 5.90 -13.04 -6.74
C LYS A 23 7.30 -13.29 -7.29
N ASP A 24 7.76 -14.54 -7.26
CA ASP A 24 9.12 -14.91 -7.69
C ASP A 24 9.36 -14.59 -9.17
N LYS A 25 8.34 -14.73 -10.03
CA LYS A 25 8.43 -14.31 -11.45
C LYS A 25 8.56 -12.80 -11.63
N ILE A 26 7.96 -12.01 -10.74
CA ILE A 26 7.95 -10.55 -10.83
C ILE A 26 9.24 -9.93 -10.30
N ILE A 27 9.82 -10.52 -9.25
CA ILE A 27 11.01 -10.00 -8.57
C ILE A 27 12.30 -10.75 -8.90
N SER A 28 12.27 -11.74 -9.81
CA SER A 28 13.45 -12.55 -10.18
C SER A 28 14.67 -11.71 -10.57
N GLU A 29 14.44 -10.57 -11.23
CA GLU A 29 15.47 -9.63 -11.67
C GLU A 29 15.71 -8.47 -10.69
N ASP A 30 14.97 -8.44 -9.57
CA ASP A 30 14.91 -7.30 -8.65
C ASP A 30 14.82 -7.81 -7.21
N THR A 31 15.78 -8.64 -6.81
CA THR A 31 15.77 -9.29 -5.48
C THR A 31 16.30 -8.39 -4.37
N SER A 32 17.06 -7.34 -4.70
CA SER A 32 17.77 -6.51 -3.72
C SER A 32 17.09 -5.19 -3.38
N SER A 33 16.20 -4.66 -4.24
CA SER A 33 15.55 -3.38 -3.97
C SER A 33 14.49 -3.47 -2.87
N HIS A 34 14.22 -2.35 -2.22
CA HIS A 34 13.14 -2.20 -1.26
C HIS A 34 11.80 -2.03 -1.98
N LYS A 35 10.85 -2.92 -1.72
CA LYS A 35 9.55 -2.99 -2.37
C LYS A 35 8.56 -2.06 -1.69
N ILE A 36 8.35 -0.89 -2.30
CA ILE A 36 7.33 0.08 -1.89
C ILE A 36 6.02 -0.29 -2.57
N CYS A 37 4.97 -0.51 -1.79
CA CYS A 37 3.64 -0.78 -2.30
C CYS A 37 2.70 0.41 -2.06
N ILE A 38 1.91 0.78 -3.07
CA ILE A 38 0.88 1.82 -2.96
C ILE A 38 -0.44 1.23 -3.38
N HIS A 39 -1.44 1.29 -2.51
CA HIS A 39 -2.80 0.93 -2.87
C HIS A 39 -3.65 2.17 -3.10
N THR A 40 -4.23 2.24 -4.30
CA THR A 40 -5.15 3.29 -4.72
C THR A 40 -6.57 2.75 -4.86
N ARG A 41 -7.56 3.55 -4.46
CA ARG A 41 -8.97 3.24 -4.63
C ARG A 41 -9.67 4.43 -5.27
N VAL A 42 -9.93 4.32 -6.56
CA VAL A 42 -10.50 5.43 -7.35
C VAL A 42 -11.99 5.26 -7.53
N GLY A 43 -12.45 4.11 -8.06
CA GLY A 43 -13.82 3.87 -8.57
C GLY A 43 -14.97 4.60 -7.85
N ASP A 44 -15.52 3.96 -6.82
CA ASP A 44 -16.57 4.48 -5.93
C ASP A 44 -16.12 5.65 -5.04
N PHE A 45 -14.83 5.98 -5.06
CA PHE A 45 -14.27 7.11 -4.32
C PHE A 45 -14.10 8.38 -5.18
N LYS A 46 -14.46 8.34 -6.48
CA LYS A 46 -14.53 9.52 -7.33
C LYS A 46 -15.58 10.49 -6.75
N GLY A 47 -15.13 11.66 -6.30
CA GLY A 47 -16.00 12.72 -5.79
C GLY A 47 -16.14 12.82 -4.27
N VAL A 48 -15.72 11.81 -3.51
CA VAL A 48 -15.67 11.85 -2.02
C VAL A 48 -14.33 12.33 -1.46
N GLY A 49 -13.42 12.78 -2.33
CA GLY A 49 -12.18 13.44 -1.95
C GLY A 49 -11.03 12.50 -1.59
N GLU A 50 -11.17 11.18 -1.74
CA GLU A 50 -10.06 10.23 -1.60
C GLU A 50 -9.33 9.98 -2.93
N SER A 51 -8.09 9.49 -2.84
CA SER A 51 -7.25 9.12 -3.99
C SER A 51 -7.12 10.24 -5.05
N LYS A 52 -7.02 11.51 -4.67
CA LYS A 52 -6.67 12.57 -5.62
C LYS A 52 -5.21 12.39 -6.02
N THR A 53 -4.91 12.39 -7.32
CA THR A 53 -3.55 12.20 -7.85
C THR A 53 -2.50 13.08 -7.16
N VAL A 54 -2.82 14.36 -6.90
CA VAL A 54 -1.90 15.30 -6.23
C VAL A 54 -1.53 14.82 -4.82
N GLU A 55 -2.51 14.39 -4.04
CA GLU A 55 -2.30 13.95 -2.65
C GLU A 55 -1.56 12.61 -2.62
N VAL A 56 -1.92 11.67 -3.50
CA VAL A 56 -1.18 10.39 -3.62
C VAL A 56 0.28 10.65 -3.98
N ASN A 57 0.54 11.55 -4.93
CA ASN A 57 1.91 11.89 -5.34
C ASN A 57 2.70 12.54 -4.20
N LYS A 58 2.10 13.50 -3.47
CA LYS A 58 2.75 14.13 -2.30
C LYS A 58 3.03 13.10 -1.20
N ALA A 59 2.08 12.22 -0.91
CA ALA A 59 2.23 11.16 0.08
C ALA A 59 3.32 10.16 -0.30
N HIS A 60 3.35 9.70 -1.55
CA HIS A 60 4.40 8.83 -2.08
C HIS A 60 5.79 9.45 -1.92
N VAL A 61 5.97 10.70 -2.37
CA VAL A 61 7.25 11.42 -2.26
C VAL A 61 7.66 11.58 -0.79
N ARG A 62 6.70 11.85 0.11
CA ARG A 62 6.99 12.01 1.53
C ARG A 62 7.43 10.70 2.19
N MET A 63 6.70 9.61 1.93
CA MET A 63 7.09 8.28 2.37
C MET A 63 8.50 7.94 1.88
N LEU A 64 8.78 8.17 0.60
CA LEU A 64 10.10 7.90 0.03
C LEU A 64 11.21 8.73 0.70
N LYS A 65 10.98 10.02 0.99
CA LYS A 65 11.92 10.86 1.75
C LYS A 65 12.20 10.33 3.16
N ILE A 66 11.23 9.67 3.80
CA ILE A 66 11.43 9.04 5.12
C ILE A 66 12.24 7.76 4.96
N LEU A 67 11.86 6.89 4.02
CA LEU A 67 12.53 5.62 3.78
C LEU A 67 14.00 5.82 3.38
N LYS A 68 14.31 6.79 2.51
CA LYS A 68 15.68 7.14 2.07
C LYS A 68 16.63 7.52 3.21
N LYS A 69 16.12 7.91 4.38
CA LYS A 69 16.96 8.23 5.56
C LYS A 69 17.38 6.99 6.35
N ILE A 70 16.70 5.87 6.14
CA ILE A 70 16.81 4.66 6.97
C ILE A 70 17.29 3.48 6.11
N ILE A 71 16.97 3.48 4.82
CA ILE A 71 17.19 2.36 3.91
C ILE A 71 18.12 2.80 2.79
N ASP A 72 19.33 2.25 2.81
CA ASP A 72 20.35 2.43 1.77
C ASP A 72 20.22 1.34 0.70
N LYS A 73 19.14 1.40 -0.08
CA LYS A 73 18.84 0.48 -1.20
C LYS A 73 18.21 1.24 -2.36
N THR A 74 18.22 0.63 -3.54
CA THR A 74 17.31 1.01 -4.62
C THR A 74 15.87 0.65 -4.24
N TYR A 75 14.90 1.28 -4.91
CA TYR A 75 13.49 1.09 -4.62
C TYR A 75 12.74 0.58 -5.84
N SER A 76 11.80 -0.32 -5.62
CA SER A 76 10.83 -0.71 -6.65
C SER A 76 9.42 -0.42 -6.17
N LEU A 77 8.61 0.08 -7.08
CA LEU A 77 7.26 0.51 -6.80
C LEU A 77 6.25 -0.52 -7.30
N LEU A 78 5.36 -0.98 -6.42
CA LEU A 78 4.25 -1.86 -6.75
C LEU A 78 2.94 -1.10 -6.55
N LEU A 79 2.22 -0.94 -7.64
CA LEU A 79 0.99 -0.16 -7.70
C LEU A 79 -0.21 -1.11 -7.71
N PHE A 80 -0.99 -1.06 -6.63
CA PHE A 80 -2.26 -1.74 -6.47
C PHE A 80 -3.40 -0.77 -6.76
N GLY A 81 -4.41 -1.24 -7.47
CA GLY A 81 -5.58 -0.44 -7.84
C GLY A 81 -6.31 -1.03 -9.02
N THR A 82 -7.52 -0.54 -9.26
CA THR A 82 -8.39 -1.02 -10.34
C THR A 82 -8.41 -0.10 -11.57
N ASP A 83 -7.89 1.13 -11.45
CA ASP A 83 -7.90 2.14 -12.52
C ASP A 83 -6.49 2.28 -13.10
N LYS A 84 -6.22 1.62 -14.24
CA LYS A 84 -4.89 1.60 -14.86
C LYS A 84 -4.41 2.99 -15.26
N ASP A 85 -5.31 3.84 -15.71
CA ASP A 85 -4.94 5.17 -16.19
C ASP A 85 -4.61 6.08 -15.01
N PHE A 86 -5.34 5.98 -13.91
CA PHE A 86 -4.95 6.64 -12.66
C PHE A 86 -3.57 6.17 -12.18
N LEU A 87 -3.28 4.88 -12.18
CA LEU A 87 -1.98 4.36 -11.73
C LEU A 87 -0.79 4.94 -12.53
N LYS A 88 -0.97 5.20 -13.82
CA LYS A 88 0.05 5.84 -14.67
C LYS A 88 0.28 7.32 -14.32
N THR A 89 -0.65 7.97 -13.61
CA THR A 89 -0.49 9.36 -13.16
C THR A 89 0.34 9.50 -11.89
N ILE A 90 0.68 8.37 -11.25
CA ILE A 90 1.53 8.38 -10.06
C ILE A 90 2.96 8.74 -10.48
N LYS A 91 3.49 9.82 -9.91
CA LYS A 91 4.84 10.29 -10.17
C LYS A 91 5.84 9.27 -9.63
N VAL A 92 6.83 8.96 -10.47
CA VAL A 92 7.91 8.04 -10.15
C VAL A 92 9.17 8.87 -9.90
N ASP A 93 9.71 8.78 -8.70
CA ASP A 93 10.98 9.40 -8.33
C ASP A 93 12.16 8.69 -9.02
N GLU A 94 13.23 9.41 -9.33
CA GLU A 94 14.41 8.89 -10.02
C GLU A 94 15.10 7.70 -9.31
N SER A 95 14.92 7.58 -8.00
CA SER A 95 15.45 6.45 -7.21
C SER A 95 14.64 5.15 -7.35
N ILE A 96 13.47 5.21 -8.01
CA ILE A 96 12.68 4.03 -8.32
C ILE A 96 13.25 3.36 -9.58
N SER A 97 13.85 2.18 -9.42
CA SER A 97 14.44 1.42 -10.53
C SER A 97 13.40 0.69 -11.37
N LYS A 98 12.28 0.27 -10.76
CA LYS A 98 11.23 -0.51 -11.44
C LYS A 98 9.85 -0.17 -10.91
N VAL A 99 8.86 -0.17 -11.81
CA VAL A 99 7.45 0.01 -11.48
C VAL A 99 6.65 -1.20 -11.95
N HIS A 100 5.92 -1.82 -11.04
CA HIS A 100 5.06 -2.97 -11.30
C HIS A 100 3.60 -2.59 -11.09
N TYR A 101 2.78 -2.84 -12.10
CA TYR A 101 1.34 -2.64 -12.03
C TYR A 101 0.67 -3.96 -11.67
N VAL A 102 0.27 -4.11 -10.40
CA VAL A 102 -0.27 -5.39 -9.87
C VAL A 102 -1.55 -5.80 -10.58
N ILE A 103 -2.34 -4.82 -11.06
CA ILE A 103 -3.54 -5.06 -11.86
C ILE A 103 -3.28 -5.89 -13.13
N ASN A 104 -2.06 -5.90 -13.67
CA ASN A 104 -1.72 -6.71 -14.84
C ASN A 104 -1.53 -8.20 -14.51
N LEU A 105 -1.48 -8.56 -13.22
CA LEU A 105 -1.34 -9.94 -12.76
C LEU A 105 -2.69 -10.68 -12.65
N ASN A 106 -3.81 -9.96 -12.79
CA ASN A 106 -5.17 -10.51 -12.70
C ASN A 106 -5.42 -11.35 -11.44
N LEU A 107 -4.89 -10.90 -10.30
CA LEU A 107 -5.08 -11.55 -9.00
C LEU A 107 -6.51 -11.34 -8.50
N THR A 108 -7.07 -12.36 -7.85
CA THR A 108 -8.26 -12.22 -7.01
C THR A 108 -7.94 -11.37 -5.77
N ARG A 109 -8.98 -10.90 -5.06
CA ARG A 109 -8.80 -10.09 -3.84
C ARG A 109 -8.01 -10.82 -2.74
N GLY A 110 -8.27 -12.10 -2.54
CA GLY A 110 -7.52 -12.92 -1.58
C GLY A 110 -6.05 -13.07 -1.97
N GLU A 111 -5.78 -13.21 -3.27
CA GLU A 111 -4.41 -13.29 -3.79
C GLU A 111 -3.68 -11.96 -3.70
N GLU A 112 -4.33 -10.82 -3.98
CA GLU A 112 -3.74 -9.48 -3.79
C GLU A 112 -3.36 -9.23 -2.33
N LEU A 113 -4.26 -9.57 -1.39
CA LEU A 113 -4.00 -9.48 0.04
C LEU A 113 -2.75 -10.28 0.41
N ASN A 114 -2.71 -11.56 0.03
CA ASN A 114 -1.55 -12.42 0.31
C ASN A 114 -0.29 -11.93 -0.40
N PHE A 115 -0.41 -11.47 -1.66
CA PHE A 115 0.72 -10.98 -2.45
C PHE A 115 1.38 -9.80 -1.74
N ALA A 116 0.60 -8.84 -1.24
CA ALA A 116 1.12 -7.72 -0.45
C ALA A 116 1.87 -8.19 0.81
N THR A 117 1.33 -9.18 1.54
CA THR A 117 2.04 -9.75 2.71
C THR A 117 3.34 -10.46 2.36
N GLN A 118 3.50 -10.95 1.12
CA GLN A 118 4.75 -11.61 0.71
C GLN A 118 5.78 -10.64 0.12
N ILE A 119 5.35 -9.59 -0.58
CA ILE A 119 6.24 -8.78 -1.42
C ILE A 119 6.55 -7.38 -0.86
N CYS A 120 5.62 -6.76 -0.14
CA CYS A 120 5.76 -5.36 0.22
C CYS A 120 6.67 -5.21 1.42
N ASP A 121 7.78 -4.48 1.30
CA ASP A 121 8.63 -4.11 2.43
C ASP A 121 8.10 -2.86 3.15
N SER A 122 7.33 -2.03 2.45
CA SER A 122 6.59 -0.89 3.00
C SER A 122 5.31 -0.66 2.21
N PHE A 123 4.29 -0.05 2.84
CA PHE A 123 2.98 0.10 2.22
C PHE A 123 2.39 1.49 2.45
N LEU A 124 1.76 2.06 1.43
CA LEU A 124 1.02 3.32 1.51
C LEU A 124 -0.47 3.09 1.22
N VAL A 125 -1.29 3.38 2.24
CA VAL A 125 -2.74 3.46 2.13
C VAL A 125 -3.14 4.87 1.71
N THR A 126 -3.63 5.02 0.47
CA THR A 126 -4.03 6.35 -0.05
C THR A 126 -5.49 6.69 0.17
N ALA A 127 -6.29 5.71 0.59
CA ALA A 127 -7.73 5.77 0.78
C ALA A 127 -8.03 5.23 2.18
N ALA A 128 -8.01 6.12 3.18
CA ALA A 128 -8.10 5.72 4.59
C ALA A 128 -9.45 5.09 4.95
N MET A 129 -10.52 5.45 4.23
CA MET A 129 -11.84 4.81 4.39
C MET A 129 -11.97 3.48 3.61
N SER A 130 -10.95 3.06 2.86
CA SER A 130 -10.96 1.77 2.19
C SER A 130 -10.64 0.65 3.19
N SER A 131 -11.67 -0.07 3.63
CA SER A 131 -11.50 -1.26 4.48
C SER A 131 -10.58 -2.30 3.83
N TYR A 132 -10.61 -2.42 2.50
CA TYR A 132 -9.72 -3.30 1.76
C TYR A 132 -8.24 -2.90 1.90
N ALA A 133 -7.92 -1.62 1.71
CA ALA A 133 -6.55 -1.13 1.88
C ALA A 133 -6.07 -1.27 3.35
N ALA A 134 -6.98 -1.02 4.30
CA ALA A 134 -6.72 -1.24 5.72
C ALA A 134 -6.39 -2.71 6.01
N TRP A 135 -7.18 -3.66 5.47
CA TRP A 135 -6.88 -5.09 5.62
C TRP A 135 -5.57 -5.51 4.96
N MET A 136 -5.23 -4.96 3.77
CA MET A 136 -3.93 -5.21 3.15
C MET A 136 -2.78 -4.84 4.07
N GLY A 137 -2.79 -3.63 4.63
CA GLY A 137 -1.77 -3.21 5.58
C GLY A 137 -1.80 -3.99 6.90
N TYR A 138 -3.00 -4.33 7.40
CA TYR A 138 -3.15 -4.97 8.72
C TYR A 138 -2.59 -6.39 8.76
N LEU A 139 -2.73 -7.11 7.64
CA LEU A 139 -2.24 -8.48 7.47
C LEU A 139 -0.72 -8.54 7.18
N MET A 140 -0.05 -7.40 6.94
CA MET A 140 1.40 -7.39 6.75
C MET A 140 2.15 -7.70 8.06
N PRO A 141 3.36 -8.28 7.97
CA PRO A 141 4.28 -8.42 9.10
C PRO A 141 4.54 -7.11 9.86
N ASP A 142 4.74 -7.22 11.19
CA ASP A 142 4.85 -6.07 12.11
C ASP A 142 6.11 -5.22 11.91
N ASP A 143 7.14 -5.78 11.31
CA ASP A 143 8.41 -5.12 11.02
C ASP A 143 8.35 -4.22 9.77
N ARG A 144 7.20 -4.18 9.09
CA ARG A 144 7.02 -3.42 7.85
C ARG A 144 6.30 -2.10 8.11
N PRO A 145 6.90 -0.96 7.75
CA PRO A 145 6.27 0.34 7.96
C PRO A 145 5.07 0.51 7.03
N ILE A 146 3.92 0.81 7.64
CA ILE A 146 2.68 1.12 6.95
C ILE A 146 2.40 2.61 7.10
N PHE A 147 2.31 3.31 5.98
CA PHE A 147 1.97 4.73 5.89
C PHE A 147 0.52 4.89 5.46
N PHE A 148 -0.14 5.93 5.93
CA PHE A 148 -1.49 6.25 5.48
C PHE A 148 -1.73 7.75 5.39
N ILE A 149 -2.54 8.18 4.43
CA ILE A 149 -2.99 9.58 4.35
C ILE A 149 -4.02 9.82 5.46
N ARG A 150 -3.63 10.59 6.48
CA ARG A 150 -4.55 10.94 7.57
C ARG A 150 -5.43 12.10 7.12
N ARG A 151 -6.72 11.84 6.95
CA ARG A 151 -7.75 12.88 6.77
C ARG A 151 -8.25 13.33 8.13
N LEU A 152 -8.20 14.63 8.40
CA LEU A 152 -8.92 15.20 9.53
C LEU A 152 -10.38 15.38 9.07
N MET A 153 -11.22 14.39 9.33
CA MET A 153 -12.65 14.54 9.06
C MET A 153 -13.18 15.69 9.92
N GLN A 154 -13.90 16.64 9.31
CA GLN A 154 -14.55 17.74 10.05
C GLN A 154 -15.62 17.23 11.03
N ASN A 155 -16.08 15.98 10.86
CA ASN A 155 -16.85 15.20 11.83
C ASN A 155 -16.34 13.75 11.76
N PRO A 156 -15.39 13.32 12.59
CA PRO A 156 -15.00 11.92 12.63
C PRO A 156 -16.22 11.13 13.12
N THR A 157 -16.83 10.31 12.27
CA THR A 157 -17.42 9.09 12.82
C THR A 157 -16.27 8.38 13.51
N ILE A 158 -16.42 8.19 14.81
CA ILE A 158 -15.39 7.77 15.77
C ILE A 158 -14.69 6.46 15.33
N ASP A 159 -15.22 5.73 14.36
CA ASP A 159 -14.85 4.34 14.11
C ASP A 159 -13.64 4.14 13.19
N THR A 160 -13.31 5.03 12.24
CA THR A 160 -12.28 4.70 11.23
C THR A 160 -10.84 5.00 11.68
N LEU A 161 -10.63 6.03 12.50
CA LEU A 161 -9.30 6.43 12.99
C LEU A 161 -8.84 5.65 14.22
N PHE A 162 -9.79 5.15 15.04
CA PHE A 162 -9.49 4.38 16.25
C PHE A 162 -9.12 2.90 15.99
N MET A 163 -9.30 2.41 14.75
CA MET A 163 -9.04 1.00 14.41
C MET A 163 -7.69 0.74 13.75
N LEU A 164 -6.95 1.77 13.34
CA LEU A 164 -5.62 1.56 12.76
C LEU A 164 -4.59 1.32 13.86
N PRO A 165 -3.68 0.34 13.70
CA PRO A 165 -2.61 0.11 14.68
C PRO A 165 -1.78 1.39 14.92
N GLU A 166 -1.42 1.65 16.18
CA GLU A 166 -0.60 2.82 16.55
C GLU A 166 0.78 2.84 15.87
N SER A 167 1.27 1.68 15.44
CA SER A 167 2.51 1.54 14.69
C SER A 167 2.46 2.12 13.27
N TRP A 168 1.26 2.41 12.75
CA TRP A 168 1.10 2.99 11.42
C TRP A 168 1.45 4.47 11.42
N ILE A 169 2.14 4.89 10.37
CA ILE A 169 2.75 6.21 10.25
C ILE A 169 1.79 7.14 9.47
N PRO A 170 1.18 8.14 10.13
CA PRO A 170 0.32 9.09 9.43
C PRO A 170 1.14 10.03 8.55
N ILE A 171 0.66 10.26 7.33
CA ILE A 171 1.03 11.39 6.50
C ILE A 171 -0.07 12.43 6.66
N ASP A 172 0.23 13.50 7.39
CA ASP A 172 -0.73 14.54 7.74
C ASP A 172 -1.23 15.27 6.48
N GLU A 173 -2.54 15.52 6.39
CA GLU A 173 -3.16 16.25 5.30
C GLU A 173 -2.60 17.68 5.15
N ASN A 174 -2.16 18.30 6.24
CA ASN A 174 -1.51 19.62 6.17
C ASN A 174 -0.17 19.56 5.44
N TRP A 175 0.48 18.40 5.36
CA TRP A 175 1.68 18.20 4.52
C TRP A 175 1.34 17.95 3.04
N LEU A 176 0.05 17.77 2.73
CA LEU A 176 -0.46 17.56 1.37
C LEU A 176 -1.06 18.85 0.77
N LYS A 177 -1.30 19.87 1.59
CA LYS A 177 -1.64 21.24 1.15
C LYS A 177 -0.37 21.98 0.72
N ASP A 178 -0.49 22.87 -0.25
CA ASP A 178 0.61 23.76 -0.67
C ASP A 178 0.75 24.94 0.31
#